data_AF-A0A0S3R283-F1
#
_entry.id   AF-A0A0S3R283-F1
#
_cell.length_a   1.000
_cell.length_b   1.000
_cell.length_c   1.000
_cell.angle_alpha   90.00
_cell.angle_beta   90.00
_cell.angle_gamma   90.00
#
_symmetry.space_group_name_H-M   'P 1'
#
loop_
_entity.id
_entity.type
_entity.pdbx_description
1 polymer ?
#
loop_
_entity_poly.entity_id
_entity_poly.type
_entity_poly.pdbx_seq_one_letter_code
_entity_poly.pdbx_strand_id
1 'polypeptide(L)'
;MRFGLQHLPSWGPPLAHSICRSIRLQAHNPPPFPPHILHREPLFDQIIANVYRPGQGICAHVDLLRFDDGIAILSLESDCVMHFTNASLSVPVLLIPGSFILMSGEALYHWKDEILFLKDNKTLFL
;
A
#
# COMPACT_ATOMS: atom_id res chain seq x y z
N MET A 1 -2.04 13.80 -5.51
CA MET A 1 -3.21 12.92 -5.29
C MET A 1 -4.23 13.17 -6.39
N ARG A 2 -4.70 12.13 -7.07
CA ARG A 2 -5.85 12.21 -7.98
C ARG A 2 -6.96 11.34 -7.39
N PHE A 3 -8.15 11.90 -7.22
CA PHE A 3 -9.27 11.23 -6.57
C PHE A 3 -10.27 10.75 -7.63
N GLY A 4 -10.77 9.53 -7.50
CA GLY A 4 -11.90 9.01 -8.26
C GLY A 4 -11.54 8.28 -9.55
N LEU A 5 -12.39 7.32 -9.91
CA LEU A 5 -12.24 6.39 -11.04
C LEU A 5 -11.91 7.06 -12.37
N GLN A 6 -12.49 8.24 -12.62
CA GLN A 6 -12.32 8.98 -13.88
C GLN A 6 -10.90 9.53 -14.05
N HIS A 7 -10.11 9.56 -12.97
CA HIS A 7 -8.77 10.13 -12.93
C HIS A 7 -7.67 9.08 -12.73
N LEU A 8 -8.04 7.80 -12.68
CA LEU A 8 -7.09 6.70 -12.63
C LEU A 8 -6.34 6.59 -13.97
N PRO A 9 -5.04 6.22 -13.95
CA PRO A 9 -4.34 5.85 -15.16
C PRO A 9 -5.01 4.63 -15.81
N SER A 10 -4.84 4.46 -17.13
CA SER A 10 -5.46 3.36 -17.89
C SER A 10 -5.11 1.97 -17.36
N TRP A 11 -3.96 1.82 -16.69
CA TRP A 11 -3.52 0.58 -16.06
C TRP A 11 -4.09 0.37 -14.64
N GLY A 12 -4.68 1.38 -14.02
CA GLY A 12 -5.20 1.32 -12.64
C GLY A 12 -6.30 0.26 -12.45
N PRO A 13 -7.41 0.32 -13.22
CA PRO A 13 -8.47 -0.69 -13.11
C PRO A 13 -8.00 -2.13 -13.42
N PRO A 14 -7.20 -2.40 -14.48
CA PRO A 14 -6.60 -3.72 -14.69
C PRO A 14 -5.72 -4.20 -13.53
N LEU A 15 -4.98 -3.29 -12.88
CA LEU A 15 -4.18 -3.62 -11.70
C LEU A 15 -5.07 -4.00 -10.51
N ALA A 16 -6.09 -3.20 -10.21
CA ALA A 16 -7.04 -3.49 -9.12
C ALA A 16 -7.73 -4.85 -9.33
N HIS A 17 -8.13 -5.16 -10.56
CA HIS A 17 -8.68 -6.47 -10.92
C HIS A 17 -7.67 -7.61 -10.70
N SER A 18 -6.40 -7.42 -11.07
CA SER A 18 -5.34 -8.40 -10.88
C SER A 18 -5.02 -8.67 -9.41
N ILE A 19 -5.06 -7.63 -8.57
CA ILE A 19 -4.91 -7.76 -7.11
C ILE A 19 -6.10 -8.54 -6.54
N CYS A 20 -7.32 -8.15 -6.88
CA CYS A 20 -8.54 -8.82 -6.43
C CYS A 20 -8.56 -10.32 -6.80
N ARG A 21 -8.21 -10.63 -8.05
CA ARG A 21 -8.06 -12.02 -8.52
C ARG A 21 -7.00 -12.78 -7.73
N SER A 22 -5.84 -12.18 -7.50
CA SER A 22 -4.75 -12.81 -6.74
C SER A 22 -5.14 -13.10 -5.29
N ILE A 23 -5.79 -12.16 -4.61
CA ILE A 23 -6.30 -12.34 -3.25
C ILE A 23 -7.29 -13.52 -3.20
N ARG A 24 -8.23 -13.58 -4.14
CA ARG A 24 -9.22 -14.67 -4.22
C ARG A 24 -8.59 -16.04 -4.49
N LEU A 25 -7.51 -16.09 -5.28
CA LEU A 25 -6.82 -17.33 -5.63
C LEU A 25 -5.90 -17.85 -4.50
N GLN A 26 -5.33 -16.96 -3.68
CA GLN A 26 -4.36 -17.33 -2.66
C GLN A 26 -4.98 -17.89 -1.36
N ALA A 27 -6.32 -17.93 -1.25
CA ALA A 27 -7.06 -18.55 -0.15
C ALA A 27 -6.52 -18.19 1.26
N HIS A 28 -6.15 -16.92 1.47
CA HIS A 28 -5.71 -16.41 2.76
C HIS A 28 -6.77 -16.61 3.84
N ASN A 29 -6.37 -17.11 5.00
CA ASN A 29 -7.25 -17.27 6.16
C ASN A 29 -6.60 -16.71 7.44
N PRO A 30 -7.07 -15.57 7.98
CA PRO A 30 -8.16 -14.75 7.45
C PRO A 30 -7.78 -14.04 6.12
N PRO A 31 -8.76 -13.57 5.33
CA PRO A 31 -8.46 -12.78 4.13
C PRO A 31 -7.76 -11.46 4.49
N PRO A 32 -6.95 -10.88 3.58
CA PRO A 32 -6.15 -9.70 3.85
C PRO A 32 -6.97 -8.39 3.95
N PHE A 33 -8.21 -8.39 3.46
CA PHE A 33 -9.13 -7.27 3.54
C PHE A 33 -10.49 -7.74 4.08
N PRO A 34 -11.25 -6.85 4.73
CA PRO A 34 -12.58 -7.17 5.23
C PRO A 34 -13.58 -7.40 4.08
N PRO A 35 -14.68 -8.15 4.33
CA PRO A 35 -15.62 -8.56 3.28
C PRO A 35 -16.21 -7.41 2.45
N HIS A 36 -16.50 -6.26 3.09
CA HIS A 36 -17.09 -5.11 2.39
C HIS A 36 -16.14 -4.47 1.37
N ILE A 37 -14.82 -4.63 1.54
CA ILE A 37 -13.81 -4.22 0.56
C ILE A 37 -13.71 -5.26 -0.56
N LEU A 38 -13.64 -6.54 -0.22
CA LEU A 38 -13.49 -7.64 -1.20
C LEU A 38 -14.67 -7.77 -2.20
N HIS A 39 -15.82 -7.20 -1.84
CA HIS A 39 -17.03 -7.19 -2.66
C HIS A 39 -17.14 -5.96 -3.59
N ARG A 40 -16.20 -5.01 -3.52
CA ARG A 40 -16.18 -3.83 -4.39
C ARG A 40 -15.77 -4.18 -5.82
N GLU A 41 -16.30 -3.41 -6.77
CA GLU A 41 -15.86 -3.42 -8.16
C GLU A 41 -15.81 -1.97 -8.68
N PRO A 42 -14.62 -1.43 -9.01
CA PRO A 42 -13.31 -2.06 -8.80
C PRO A 42 -12.91 -2.11 -7.32
N LEU A 43 -11.95 -2.98 -6.98
CA LEU A 43 -11.46 -3.14 -5.61
C LEU A 43 -10.90 -1.83 -5.01
N PHE A 44 -10.23 -1.03 -5.84
CA PHE A 44 -9.68 0.29 -5.50
C PHE A 44 -10.13 1.33 -6.52
N ASP A 45 -10.43 2.53 -6.04
CA ASP A 45 -10.90 3.66 -6.85
C ASP A 45 -10.02 4.91 -6.77
N GLN A 46 -8.91 4.82 -6.02
CA GLN A 46 -7.93 5.87 -5.81
C GLN A 46 -6.51 5.33 -5.96
N ILE A 47 -5.58 6.21 -6.32
CA ILE A 47 -4.16 5.89 -6.39
C ILE A 47 -3.31 7.11 -6.02
N ILE A 48 -2.27 6.89 -5.23
CA ILE A 48 -1.27 7.87 -4.83
C ILE A 48 0.10 7.39 -5.29
N ALA A 49 0.76 8.18 -6.12
CA ALA A 49 2.14 7.94 -6.50
C ALA A 49 3.08 8.78 -5.62
N ASN A 50 3.90 8.11 -4.83
CA ASN A 50 4.98 8.72 -4.05
C ASN A 50 6.31 8.39 -4.71
N VAL A 51 7.05 9.43 -5.10
CA VAL A 51 8.38 9.29 -5.72
C VAL A 51 9.41 9.90 -4.78
N TYR A 52 10.38 9.09 -4.39
CA TYR A 52 11.47 9.44 -3.48
C TYR A 52 12.80 9.37 -4.22
N ARG A 53 13.61 10.41 -4.06
CA ARG A 53 15.00 10.49 -4.52
C ARG A 53 15.96 10.04 -3.41
N PRO A 54 17.24 9.74 -3.73
CA PRO A 54 18.26 9.51 -2.72
C PRO A 54 18.27 10.61 -1.64
N GLY A 55 18.32 10.19 -0.38
CA GLY A 55 18.23 11.07 0.78
C GLY A 55 16.81 11.54 1.13
N GLN A 56 15.77 11.03 0.47
CA GLN A 56 14.37 11.25 0.87
C GLN A 56 13.80 10.01 1.57
N GLY A 57 12.70 10.22 2.26
CA GLY A 57 11.93 9.21 2.99
C GLY A 57 10.58 9.80 3.38
N ILE A 58 9.82 9.05 4.19
CA ILE A 58 8.58 9.52 4.80
C ILE A 58 8.63 9.27 6.30
N CYS A 59 8.28 10.29 7.08
CA CYS A 59 8.27 10.20 8.54
C CYS A 59 7.14 9.28 9.01
N ALA A 60 7.31 8.66 10.17
CA ALA A 60 6.30 7.83 10.81
C ALA A 60 4.94 8.53 10.89
N HIS A 61 3.94 7.94 10.24
CA HIS A 61 2.57 8.44 10.20
C HIS A 61 1.58 7.29 10.13
N VAL A 62 0.33 7.57 10.50
CA VAL A 62 -0.82 6.70 10.21
C VAL A 62 -1.54 7.34 9.03
N ASP A 63 -2.01 6.51 8.09
CA ASP A 63 -2.77 6.99 6.96
C ASP A 63 -4.04 7.75 7.38
N LEU A 64 -4.47 8.67 6.52
CA LEU A 64 -5.65 9.49 6.79
C LEU A 64 -6.90 8.60 6.90
N LEU A 65 -7.74 8.85 7.91
CA LEU A 65 -9.05 8.19 8.12
C LEU A 65 -10.08 8.45 7.00
N ARG A 66 -9.66 9.03 5.88
CA ARG A 66 -10.50 9.26 4.70
C ARG A 66 -10.46 8.08 3.72
N PHE A 67 -9.55 7.12 3.93
CA PHE A 67 -9.51 5.87 3.19
C PHE A 67 -10.27 4.80 3.96
N ASP A 68 -10.86 3.85 3.23
CA ASP A 68 -11.54 2.70 3.84
C ASP A 68 -10.51 1.65 4.30
N ASP A 69 -10.99 0.57 4.93
CA ASP A 69 -10.17 -0.47 5.56
C ASP A 69 -9.49 -1.42 4.55
N GLY A 70 -8.61 -0.87 3.72
CA GLY A 70 -7.85 -1.64 2.73
C GLY A 70 -6.97 -0.76 1.85
N ILE A 71 -5.66 -0.83 2.08
CA ILE A 71 -4.63 -0.17 1.27
C ILE A 71 -3.69 -1.21 0.68
N ALA A 72 -3.29 -1.01 -0.57
CA ALA A 72 -2.31 -1.84 -1.26
C ALA A 72 -1.12 -0.98 -1.73
N ILE A 73 0.07 -1.29 -1.24
CA ILE A 73 1.30 -0.57 -1.61
C ILE A 73 2.07 -1.39 -2.64
N LEU A 74 2.18 -0.90 -3.88
CA LEU A 74 3.06 -1.43 -4.91
C LEU A 74 4.41 -0.70 -4.87
N SER A 75 5.48 -1.48 -4.72
CA SER A 75 6.86 -0.99 -4.69
C SER A 75 7.54 -1.15 -6.05
N LEU A 76 8.22 -0.11 -6.54
CA LEU A 76 8.95 -0.11 -7.81
C LEU A 76 10.36 0.49 -7.67
N GLU A 77 11.15 0.36 -8.75
CA GLU A 77 12.50 0.91 -8.95
C GLU A 77 13.59 0.25 -8.12
N SER A 78 13.64 0.47 -6.81
CA SER A 78 14.69 -0.05 -5.94
C SER A 78 14.12 -0.77 -4.71
N ASP A 79 14.97 -1.48 -4.00
CA ASP A 79 14.64 -2.00 -2.67
C ASP A 79 14.51 -0.85 -1.66
N CYS A 80 13.63 -1.00 -0.68
CA CYS A 80 13.67 -0.20 0.55
C CYS A 80 13.12 -0.98 1.74
N VAL A 81 13.40 -0.50 2.96
CA VAL A 81 12.77 -1.02 4.18
C VAL A 81 11.73 -0.02 4.64
N MET A 82 10.49 -0.49 4.78
CA MET A 82 9.42 0.25 5.45
C MET A 82 9.34 -0.27 6.89
N HIS A 83 9.37 0.63 7.86
CA HIS A 83 9.26 0.28 9.27
C HIS A 83 7.83 0.52 9.73
N PHE A 84 7.18 -0.54 10.21
CA PHE A 84 5.90 -0.45 10.89
C PHE A 84 6.14 -0.37 12.39
N THR A 85 5.62 0.66 13.05
CA THR A 85 5.81 0.87 14.48
C THR A 85 4.49 1.03 15.23
N ASN A 86 4.38 0.37 16.38
CA ASN A 86 3.25 0.54 17.30
C ASN A 86 3.77 0.42 18.74
N ALA A 87 3.60 1.49 19.52
CA ALA A 87 4.16 1.63 20.85
C ALA A 87 5.68 1.32 20.87
N SER A 88 6.09 0.24 21.54
CA SER A 88 7.48 -0.20 21.63
C SER A 88 7.88 -1.26 20.58
N LEU A 89 6.95 -1.67 19.71
CA LEU A 89 7.19 -2.66 18.67
C LEU A 89 7.57 -1.98 17.36
N SER A 90 8.57 -2.55 16.68
CA SER A 90 8.98 -2.14 15.34
C SER A 90 9.19 -3.37 14.48
N VAL A 91 8.55 -3.40 13.31
CA VAL A 91 8.60 -4.49 12.34
C VAL A 91 9.12 -3.92 11.02
N PRO A 92 10.38 -4.21 10.64
CA PRO A 92 10.91 -3.83 9.34
C PRO A 92 10.40 -4.78 8.25
N VAL A 93 9.90 -4.23 7.15
CA VAL A 93 9.43 -4.98 5.99
C VAL A 93 10.24 -4.55 4.76
N LEU A 94 10.89 -5.52 4.12
CA LEU A 94 11.66 -5.30 2.89
C LEU A 94 10.71 -5.21 1.69
N LEU A 95 10.77 -4.09 0.97
CA LEU A 95 10.00 -3.81 -0.23
C LEU A 95 10.92 -3.86 -1.45
N ILE A 96 10.91 -4.98 -2.16
CA ILE A 96 11.62 -5.13 -3.43
C ILE A 96 10.77 -4.60 -4.60
N PRO A 97 11.35 -4.24 -5.75
CA PRO A 97 10.58 -3.90 -6.95
C PRO A 97 9.60 -5.00 -7.35
N GLY A 98 8.36 -4.62 -7.64
CA GLY A 98 7.25 -5.52 -7.98
C GLY A 98 6.55 -6.16 -6.78
N SER A 99 6.98 -5.91 -5.54
CA SER A 99 6.30 -6.41 -4.35
C SER A 99 5.04 -5.59 -4.02
N PHE A 100 4.10 -6.26 -3.33
CA PHE A 100 2.88 -5.67 -2.78
C PHE A 100 2.85 -5.86 -1.26
N ILE A 101 2.47 -4.80 -0.53
CA ILE A 101 1.92 -4.92 0.83
C ILE A 101 0.42 -4.70 0.75
N LEU A 102 -0.35 -5.52 1.48
CA LEU A 102 -1.77 -5.30 1.72
C LEU A 102 -1.96 -4.98 3.21
N MET A 103 -2.63 -3.87 3.53
CA MET A 103 -2.84 -3.41 4.90
C MET A 103 -4.33 -3.21 5.19
N SER A 104 -4.76 -3.70 6.34
CA SER A 104 -6.11 -3.51 6.88
C SER A 104 -6.10 -3.65 8.41
N GLY A 105 -7.20 -3.26 9.03
CA GLY A 105 -7.44 -3.30 10.46
C GLY A 105 -6.34 -2.57 11.23
N GLU A 106 -5.84 -3.24 12.27
CA GLU A 106 -4.83 -2.68 13.16
C GLU A 106 -3.61 -2.12 12.42
N ALA A 107 -3.12 -2.81 11.38
CA ALA A 107 -1.95 -2.37 10.62
C ALA A 107 -2.17 -1.02 9.93
N LEU A 108 -3.40 -0.70 9.55
CA LEU A 108 -3.75 0.56 8.90
C LEU A 108 -4.06 1.68 9.92
N TYR A 109 -4.70 1.34 11.04
CA TYR A 109 -5.25 2.34 11.97
C TYR A 109 -4.36 2.65 13.18
N HIS A 110 -3.50 1.72 13.59
CA HIS A 110 -2.74 1.83 14.83
C HIS A 110 -1.22 1.73 14.65
N TRP A 111 -0.76 1.22 13.50
CA TRP A 111 0.66 1.17 13.19
C TRP A 111 1.05 2.36 12.34
N LYS A 112 2.20 2.96 12.66
CA LYS A 112 2.80 3.99 11.84
C LYS A 112 3.75 3.37 10.85
N ASP A 113 3.64 3.72 9.58
CA ASP A 113 4.64 3.38 8.57
C ASP A 113 5.61 4.54 8.34
N GLU A 114 6.88 4.19 8.15
CA GLU A 114 7.93 5.11 7.75
C GLU A 114 8.91 4.47 6.78
N ILE A 115 9.54 5.30 5.97
CA ILE A 115 10.71 4.94 5.17
C ILE A 115 11.80 5.93 5.51
N LEU A 116 12.92 5.43 6.03
CA LEU A 116 14.09 6.23 6.32
C LEU A 116 14.81 6.64 5.02
N PHE A 117 15.85 7.47 5.14
CA PHE A 117 16.60 8.00 4.01
C PHE A 117 17.05 6.91 3.03
N LEU A 118 16.55 7.01 1.80
CA LEU A 118 16.83 6.06 0.73
C LEU A 118 18.18 6.32 0.06
N LYS A 119 18.79 5.25 -0.47
CA LYS A 119 20.04 5.34 -1.24
C LYS A 119 19.80 5.55 -2.73
N ASP A 120 18.70 5.04 -3.24
CA ASP A 120 18.33 5.01 -4.65
C ASP A 120 16.95 5.65 -4.87
N ASN A 121 16.56 5.87 -6.13
CA ASN A 121 15.21 6.31 -6.46
C ASN A 121 14.20 5.21 -6.13
N LYS A 122 13.08 5.60 -5.54
CA LYS A 122 11.98 4.70 -5.17
C LYS A 122 10.65 5.29 -5.59
N THR A 123 9.81 4.46 -6.17
CA THR A 123 8.40 4.79 -6.43
C THR A 123 7.49 3.82 -5.69
N LEU A 124 6.52 4.36 -4.96
CA LEU A 124 5.43 3.62 -4.33
C LEU A 124 4.09 4.08 -4.91
N PHE A 125 3.24 3.12 -5.24
CA PHE A 125 1.83 3.37 -5.51
C PHE A 125 0.99 2.84 -4.36
N LEU A 126 0.22 3.71 -3.70
CA LEU A 126 -0.76 3.37 -2.66
C LEU A 126 -2.18 3.48 -3.20
#